data_AF-A0AAW1KG25-F1
#
_entry.id   AF-A0AAW1KG25-F1
#
_cell.length_a   1.000
_cell.length_b   1.000
_cell.length_c   1.000
_cell.angle_alpha   90.00
_cell.angle_beta   90.00
_cell.angle_gamma   90.00
#
_symmetry.space_group_name_H-M   'P 1'
#
loop_
_entity.id
_entity.type
_entity.pdbx_description
1 polymer ?
#
loop_
_entity_poly.entity_id
_entity_poly.type
_entity_poly.pdbx_seq_one_letter_code
_entity_poly.pdbx_strand_id
1 'polypeptide(L)'
;MKDLWTDSTITLAWIRSRSRIWTTLVANRVSSIQTNTDSKDWRHVNGVENLADFITRGCAALELKNSQMWWHGPEWLKLDQSQLPVLNVRVDMKDVPERNRNTLVLVAERPHEEV
;
A
#
# COMPACT_ATOMS: atom_id res chain seq x y z
N MET A 1 -17.93 -5.93 4.70
CA MET A 1 -16.84 -5.18 4.05
C MET A 1 -15.63 -5.26 4.97
N LYS A 2 -14.43 -5.49 4.45
CA LYS A 2 -13.20 -5.45 5.25
C LYS A 2 -12.60 -4.05 5.06
N ASP A 3 -12.28 -3.34 6.14
CA ASP A 3 -11.57 -2.07 6.05
C ASP A 3 -10.08 -2.31 6.38
N LEU A 4 -9.21 -2.09 5.38
CA LEU A 4 -7.77 -2.33 5.46
C LEU A 4 -7.03 -0.99 5.41
N TRP A 5 -6.01 -0.81 6.24
CA TRP A 5 -5.38 0.49 6.45
C TRP A 5 -3.86 0.41 6.32
N THR A 6 -3.28 1.44 5.72
CA THR A 6 -1.83 1.69 5.71
C THR A 6 -1.58 3.19 5.85
N ASP A 7 -0.52 3.56 6.55
CA ASP A 7 -0.04 4.94 6.63
C ASP A 7 0.90 5.34 5.50
N SER A 8 1.33 4.38 4.70
CA SER A 8 2.18 4.64 3.55
C SER A 8 1.33 4.98 2.33
N THR A 9 1.35 6.26 1.97
CA THR A 9 0.74 6.76 0.73
C THR A 9 1.33 6.09 -0.51
N ILE A 10 2.62 5.77 -0.49
CA ILE A 10 3.33 5.02 -1.55
C ILE A 10 2.80 3.59 -1.66
N THR A 11 2.70 2.88 -0.53
CA THR A 11 2.17 1.50 -0.51
C THR A 11 0.72 1.48 -0.98
N LEU A 12 -0.09 2.47 -0.58
CA LEU A 12 -1.47 2.60 -1.03
C LEU A 12 -1.55 2.85 -2.55
N ALA A 13 -0.66 3.69 -3.10
CA ALA A 13 -0.57 3.92 -4.54
C ALA A 13 -0.16 2.64 -5.30
N TRP A 14 0.75 1.85 -4.74
CA TRP A 14 1.13 0.55 -5.29
C TRP A 14 -0.06 -0.42 -5.35
N ILE A 15 -0.80 -0.57 -4.25
CA ILE A 15 -1.95 -1.48 -4.13
C ILE A 15 -3.09 -1.08 -5.07
N ARG A 16 -3.34 0.22 -5.26
CA ARG A 16 -4.41 0.72 -6.15
C ARG A 16 -4.07 0.65 -7.63
N SER A 17 -2.82 0.33 -7.99
CA SER A 17 -2.34 0.28 -9.37
C SER A 17 -2.13 -1.15 -9.85
N ARG A 18 -1.92 -1.33 -11.16
CA ARG A 18 -1.63 -2.66 -11.72
C ARG A 18 -0.25 -3.14 -11.27
N SER A 19 -0.17 -4.28 -10.59
CA SER A 19 1.09 -4.84 -10.06
C SER A 19 2.27 -4.84 -11.04
N ARG A 20 2.02 -5.17 -12.32
CA ARG A 20 3.04 -5.30 -13.39
C ARG A 20 3.84 -4.03 -13.70
N ILE A 21 3.39 -2.86 -13.27
CA ILE A 21 4.12 -1.60 -13.53
C ILE A 21 5.25 -1.37 -12.52
N TRP A 22 5.33 -2.19 -11.47
CA TRP A 22 6.32 -2.08 -10.40
C TRP A 22 7.49 -3.03 -10.62
N THR A 23 8.63 -2.76 -9.98
CA THR A 23 9.77 -3.69 -9.93
C THR A 23 9.32 -5.05 -9.43
N THR A 24 10.01 -6.12 -9.84
CA THR A 24 9.61 -7.51 -9.58
C THR A 24 9.22 -7.78 -8.12
N LEU A 25 10.00 -7.24 -7.18
CA LEU A 25 9.76 -7.42 -5.75
C LEU A 25 8.47 -6.74 -5.28
N VAL A 26 8.20 -5.51 -5.73
CA VAL A 26 6.95 -4.79 -5.41
C VAL A 26 5.77 -5.42 -6.15
N ALA A 27 5.93 -5.75 -7.44
CA ALA A 27 4.91 -6.38 -8.27
C ALA A 27 4.41 -7.70 -7.65
N ASN A 28 5.32 -8.57 -7.20
CA ASN A 28 4.96 -9.84 -6.58
C ASN A 28 4.12 -9.63 -5.31
N ARG A 29 4.53 -8.70 -4.43
CA ARG A 29 3.78 -8.40 -3.20
C ARG A 29 2.42 -7.77 -3.47
N VAL A 30 2.36 -6.79 -4.38
CA VAL A 30 1.10 -6.16 -4.79
C VAL A 30 0.17 -7.20 -5.41
N SER A 31 0.69 -8.11 -6.24
CA SER A 31 -0.10 -9.20 -6.81
C SER A 31 -0.68 -10.10 -5.72
N SER A 32 0.11 -10.52 -4.74
CA SER A 32 -0.40 -11.31 -3.62
C SER A 32 -1.48 -10.57 -2.83
N ILE A 33 -1.31 -9.28 -2.55
CA ILE A 33 -2.31 -8.46 -1.87
C ILE A 33 -3.62 -8.41 -2.69
N GLN A 34 -3.52 -8.14 -3.99
CA GLN A 34 -4.67 -8.03 -4.89
C GLN A 34 -5.38 -9.37 -5.14
N THR A 35 -4.68 -10.51 -4.98
CA THR A 35 -5.30 -11.84 -5.00
C THR A 35 -6.11 -12.13 -3.73
N ASN A 36 -5.69 -11.60 -2.58
CA ASN A 36 -6.31 -11.91 -1.28
C ASN A 36 -7.29 -10.84 -0.79
N THR A 37 -7.26 -9.64 -1.36
CA THR A 37 -8.04 -8.48 -0.91
C THR A 37 -8.45 -7.62 -2.09
N ASP A 38 -9.55 -6.87 -1.96
CA ASP A 38 -9.93 -5.89 -2.97
C ASP A 38 -9.14 -4.59 -2.77
N SER A 39 -8.58 -4.04 -3.84
CA SER A 39 -7.78 -2.80 -3.79
C SER A 39 -8.59 -1.60 -3.26
N LYS A 40 -9.92 -1.64 -3.43
CA LYS A 40 -10.85 -0.59 -2.95
C LYS A 40 -11.14 -0.67 -1.45
N ASP A 41 -10.82 -1.78 -0.80
CA ASP A 41 -10.92 -1.94 0.65
C ASP A 41 -9.73 -1.30 1.40
N TRP A 42 -8.67 -0.92 0.68
CA TRP A 42 -7.48 -0.29 1.25
C TRP A 42 -7.61 1.24 1.33
N ARG A 43 -7.33 1.76 2.52
CA ARG A 43 -7.45 3.18 2.90
C ARG A 43 -6.17 3.69 3.56
N HIS A 44 -6.03 5.01 3.60
CA HIS A 44 -4.93 5.67 4.29
C HIS A 44 -5.31 6.00 5.74
N VAL A 45 -4.42 5.74 6.67
CA VAL A 45 -4.49 6.23 8.07
C VAL A 45 -3.32 7.19 8.32
N ASN A 46 -3.48 8.21 9.15
CA ASN A 46 -2.34 9.05 9.53
C ASN A 46 -1.29 8.20 10.27
N GLY A 47 0.00 8.39 10.02
CA GLY A 47 1.07 7.64 10.70
C GLY A 47 1.01 7.72 12.23
N VAL A 48 0.59 8.87 12.81
CA VAL A 48 0.41 8.97 14.27
C VAL A 48 -0.79 8.16 14.78
N GLU A 49 -1.71 7.81 13.90
CA GLU A 49 -2.90 7.01 14.21
C GLU A 49 -2.76 5.53 13.78
N ASN A 50 -1.63 5.15 13.18
CA ASN A 50 -1.39 3.80 12.71
C ASN A 50 -1.07 2.87 13.88
N LEU A 51 -2.02 2.02 14.26
CA LEU A 51 -1.83 1.08 15.38
C LEU A 51 -0.72 0.06 15.14
N ALA A 52 -0.36 -0.23 13.89
CA ALA A 52 0.71 -1.17 13.56
C ALA A 52 2.10 -0.66 14.02
N ASP A 53 2.28 0.66 14.17
CA ASP A 53 3.54 1.25 14.59
C ASP A 53 3.89 0.91 16.04
N PHE A 54 2.89 0.76 16.93
CA PHE A 54 3.11 0.36 18.32
C PHE A 54 3.81 -1.00 18.44
N ILE A 55 3.49 -1.93 17.52
CA ILE A 55 4.08 -3.27 17.52
C ILE A 55 5.40 -3.27 16.75
N THR A 56 5.43 -2.65 15.57
CA THR A 56 6.58 -2.75 14.66
C THR A 56 7.79 -1.93 15.10
N ARG A 57 7.59 -0.77 15.73
CA ARG A 57 8.67 0.03 16.33
C ARG A 57 9.05 -0.42 17.73
N GLY A 58 8.18 -1.20 18.36
CA GLY A 58 8.25 -1.55 19.77
C GLY A 58 7.67 -0.43 20.65
N CYS A 59 7.00 -0.84 21.72
CA CYS A 59 6.44 0.03 22.74
C CYS A 59 6.68 -0.63 24.10
N ALA A 60 6.96 0.17 25.13
CA ALA A 60 7.13 -0.38 26.46
C ALA A 60 5.82 -1.00 26.95
N ALA A 61 5.88 -2.14 27.65
CA ALA A 61 4.69 -2.84 28.11
C ALA A 61 3.76 -1.95 28.97
N LEU A 62 4.34 -1.03 29.75
CA LEU A 62 3.58 -0.08 30.57
C LEU A 62 2.87 1.00 29.74
N GLU A 63 3.53 1.51 28.70
CA GLU A 63 2.93 2.45 27.75
C GLU A 63 1.78 1.79 27.00
N LEU A 64 1.99 0.56 26.50
CA LEU A 64 0.96 -0.20 25.82
C LEU A 64 -0.23 -0.50 26.73
N LYS A 65 0.03 -0.89 27.99
CA LYS A 65 -1.02 -1.12 29.00
C LYS A 65 -1.90 0.11 29.20
N ASN A 66 -1.32 1.31 29.16
CA ASN A 66 -2.04 2.56 29.40
C ASN A 66 -2.51 3.26 28.11
N SER A 67 -2.16 2.74 26.92
CA SER A 67 -2.44 3.37 25.63
C SER A 67 -3.91 3.24 25.24
N GLN A 68 -4.67 4.32 25.38
CA GLN A 68 -6.06 4.39 24.91
C GLN A 68 -6.14 4.14 23.40
N MET A 69 -5.17 4.65 22.65
CA MET A 69 -5.09 4.48 21.20
C MET A 69 -4.98 3.00 20.81
N TRP A 70 -4.17 2.22 21.52
CA TRP A 70 -4.01 0.78 21.25
C TRP A 70 -5.29 -0.02 21.56
N TRP A 71 -5.92 0.24 22.71
CA TRP A 71 -7.07 -0.55 23.16
C TRP A 71 -8.39 -0.13 22.52
N HIS A 72 -8.54 1.14 22.15
CA HIS A 72 -9.81 1.68 21.63
C HIS A 72 -9.73 2.14 20.18
N GLY A 73 -8.52 2.24 19.62
CA GLY A 73 -8.31 2.81 18.29
C GLY A 73 -8.56 4.31 18.24
N PRO A 74 -8.39 4.91 17.05
CA PRO A 74 -8.75 6.30 16.81
C PRO A 74 -10.27 6.48 16.82
N GLU A 75 -10.74 7.66 17.23
CA GLU A 75 -12.17 7.95 17.37
C GLU A 75 -12.95 7.75 16.07
N TRP A 76 -12.32 8.06 14.92
CA TRP A 76 -12.96 7.88 13.63
C TRP A 76 -13.27 6.42 13.29
N LEU A 77 -12.59 5.44 13.89
CA LEU A 77 -12.84 4.03 13.64
C LEU A 77 -14.20 3.57 14.24
N LYS A 78 -14.73 4.35 15.19
CA LYS A 78 -16.03 4.11 15.82
C LYS A 78 -17.19 4.76 15.05
N LEU A 79 -16.87 5.62 14.09
CA LEU A 79 -17.87 6.32 13.28
C LEU A 79 -18.45 5.40 12.22
N ASP A 80 -19.63 5.75 11.73
CA ASP A 80 -20.22 5.05 10.58
C ASP A 80 -19.34 5.22 9.33
N GLN A 81 -19.39 4.25 8.40
CA GLN A 81 -18.58 4.29 7.17
C GLN A 81 -18.81 5.56 6.35
N SER A 82 -20.01 6.14 6.40
CA SER A 82 -20.34 7.41 5.73
C SER A 82 -19.61 8.63 6.31
N GLN A 83 -19.12 8.52 7.55
CA GLN A 83 -18.44 9.57 8.31
C GLN A 83 -16.93 9.35 8.41
N LEU A 84 -16.41 8.23 7.87
CA LEU A 84 -14.99 7.97 7.87
C LEU A 84 -14.25 9.08 7.11
N PRO A 85 -13.10 9.55 7.62
CA PRO A 85 -12.29 10.52 6.91
C PRO A 85 -11.82 9.89 5.60
N VAL A 86 -12.43 10.30 4.49
CA VAL A 86 -11.93 9.95 3.15
C VAL A 86 -10.68 10.78 2.92
N LEU A 87 -9.54 10.29 3.43
CA LEU A 87 -8.24 10.83 3.07
C LEU A 87 -8.01 10.48 1.59
N ASN A 88 -8.46 11.38 0.72
CA ASN A 88 -8.19 11.35 -0.72
C ASN A 88 -6.73 11.72 -0.95
N VAL A 89 -5.83 10.81 -0.58
CA VAL A 89 -4.42 10.94 -0.88
C VAL A 89 -4.26 10.77 -2.40
N ARG A 90 -4.03 11.89 -3.08
CA ARG A 90 -3.59 11.90 -4.48
C ARG A 90 -2.08 11.82 -4.49
N VAL A 91 -1.54 10.67 -4.89
CA VAL A 91 -0.11 10.50 -5.16
C VAL A 91 0.09 10.58 -6.66
N ASP A 92 0.98 11.47 -7.11
CA ASP A 92 1.35 11.52 -8.53
C ASP A 92 2.19 10.29 -8.88
N MET A 93 1.74 9.52 -9.86
CA MET A 93 2.38 8.27 -10.29
C MET A 93 3.78 8.46 -10.89
N LYS A 94 4.20 9.69 -11.16
CA LYS A 94 5.60 10.02 -11.54
C LYS A 94 6.55 10.05 -10.33
N ASP A 95 6.00 10.34 -9.15
CA ASP A 95 6.75 10.51 -7.90
C ASP A 95 6.75 9.22 -7.05
N VAL A 96 6.01 8.20 -7.48
CA VAL A 96 5.99 6.87 -6.84
C VAL A 96 7.26 6.10 -7.23
N PRO A 97 8.12 5.71 -6.27
CA PRO A 97 9.32 4.93 -6.55
C PRO A 97 8.97 3.51 -7.01
N GLU A 98 9.99 2.75 -7.44
CA GLU A 98 9.86 1.34 -7.84
C GLU A 98 8.97 1.10 -9.08
N ARG A 99 8.67 2.14 -9.85
CA ARG A 99 8.03 1.99 -11.17
C ARG A 99 9.06 1.51 -12.20
N ASN A 100 8.71 0.43 -12.92
CA ASN A 100 9.49 0.01 -14.07
C ASN A 100 9.51 1.12 -15.11
N ARG A 101 10.70 1.62 -15.43
CA ARG A 101 10.91 2.40 -16.66
C ARG A 101 10.82 1.39 -17.80
N ASN A 102 9.86 1.54 -18.71
CA ASN A 102 9.68 0.62 -19.83
C ASN A 102 11.00 0.47 -20.60
N THR A 103 11.73 -0.63 -20.40
CA THR A 103 12.82 -1.02 -21.29
C THR A 103 12.17 -1.56 -22.55
N LEU A 104 12.12 -0.76 -23.60
CA LEU A 104 11.79 -1.24 -24.95
C LEU A 104 12.90 -2.21 -25.36
N VAL A 105 12.64 -3.50 -25.26
CA VAL A 105 13.54 -4.52 -25.81
C VAL A 105 13.27 -4.58 -27.32
N LEU A 106 14.11 -3.88 -28.10
CA LEU A 106 14.18 -4.08 -29.54
C LEU A 106 14.75 -5.47 -29.79
N VAL A 107 13.89 -6.42 -30.16
CA VAL A 107 14.33 -7.72 -30.66
C VAL A 107 14.92 -7.48 -32.05
N ALA A 108 16.25 -7.49 -32.14
CA ALA A 108 16.93 -7.51 -33.43
C ALA A 108 16.76 -8.92 -34.02
N GLU A 109 15.91 -9.06 -35.04
CA GLU A 109 15.89 -10.26 -35.87
C GLU A 109 17.23 -10.35 -36.61
N ARG A 110 17.97 -11.44 -36.38
CA ARG A 110 19.15 -11.73 -37.20
C ARG A 110 18.67 -12.12 -38.59
N PRO A 111 19.27 -11.57 -39.67
CA PRO A 111 18.91 -11.97 -41.02
C PRO A 111 19.19 -13.46 -41.19
N HIS A 112 18.20 -14.15 -41.77
CA HIS A 112 18.26 -15.56 -42.10
C HIS A 112 19.30 -15.73 -43.21
N GLU A 113 20.46 -16.34 -42.92
CA GLU A 113 21.38 -16.80 -43.95
C GLU A 113 20.82 -18.09 -44.54
N GLU A 114 20.33 -18.03 -45.78
CA GLU A 114 20.04 -19.19 -46.61
C GLU A 114 21.35 -19.76 -47.17
N VAL A 115 21.55 -21.07 -47.03
CA VAL A 115 22.54 -21.86 -47.77
C VAL A 115 21.79 -22.76 -48.73
#